data_AF-A0ABD6ALP8-F1
#
_entry.id   AF-A0ABD6ALP8-F1
#
_cell.length_a   1.000
_cell.length_b   1.000
_cell.length_c   1.000
_cell.angle_alpha   90.00
_cell.angle_beta   90.00
_cell.angle_gamma   90.00
#
_symmetry.space_group_name_H-M   'P 1'
#
loop_
_entity.id
_entity.type
_entity.pdbx_description
1 polymer ?
#
loop_
_entity_poly.entity_id
_entity_poly.type
_entity_poly.pdbx_seq_one_letter_code
_entity_poly.pdbx_strand_id
1 'polypeptide(L)'
;MELRCEGCAGCCVDWRAFAPDAAGSDRAGDRPPLDDVYGLAPLTRDEVAAFLDDGLGDALVPRLFEPAERDPTVSIDGVEVAAAGDRPVFVVGLRKPPKPVAPIGTDKPRWLDACVFLDPTTLQCRIHDEDLYPRTCATYPGHNLELDAETECERVEAAGGGDRLLDAEPPSDLPPPAFGPQALGTTVFAYPDPDDLDGVVDRIRTDSLTADDRARFVGAAVGSRPGSLSVDRDRMAEARAHVRDADSWAGRAVREWTARAGSDGAAVDLDPESRDRLVSELEDDAGAPGTPGWER
;
A
#
# COMPACT_ATOMS: atom_id res chain seq x y z
N MET A 1 -12.64 -10.15 18.07
CA MET A 1 -11.27 -10.28 17.53
C MET A 1 -10.30 -9.59 18.47
N GLU A 2 -9.24 -10.30 18.83
CA GLU A 2 -8.15 -9.80 19.67
C GLU A 2 -6.82 -10.15 18.99
N LEU A 3 -5.93 -9.17 18.84
CA LEU A 3 -4.66 -9.30 18.11
C LEU A 3 -3.46 -8.87 18.97
N ARG A 4 -2.34 -9.57 18.85
CA ARG A 4 -1.04 -9.16 19.42
C ARG A 4 -0.17 -8.51 18.35
N CYS A 5 -0.44 -7.23 18.07
CA CYS A 5 0.29 -6.45 17.08
C CYS A 5 1.72 -6.06 17.52
N GLU A 6 2.02 -6.12 18.81
CA GLU A 6 3.33 -5.75 19.36
C GLU A 6 4.48 -6.44 18.63
N GLY A 7 5.35 -5.61 18.03
CA GLY A 7 6.52 -6.03 17.28
C GLY A 7 6.24 -6.80 15.99
N CYS A 8 4.97 -6.94 15.56
CA CYS A 8 4.59 -7.85 14.48
C CYS A 8 4.91 -7.28 13.08
N ALA A 9 4.46 -6.06 12.78
CA ALA A 9 4.46 -5.44 11.45
C ALA A 9 3.90 -6.33 10.30
N GLY A 10 3.13 -7.38 10.62
CA GLY A 10 2.65 -8.42 9.71
C GLY A 10 2.13 -7.90 8.37
N CYS A 11 1.02 -7.16 8.40
CA CYS A 11 0.40 -6.59 7.20
C CYS A 11 1.17 -5.44 6.53
N CYS A 12 2.14 -4.87 7.24
CA CYS A 12 2.87 -3.70 6.76
C CYS A 12 4.11 -4.10 5.95
N VAL A 13 4.63 -5.31 6.11
CA VAL A 13 5.89 -5.79 5.53
C VAL A 13 5.64 -6.87 4.49
N ASP A 14 6.51 -6.96 3.49
CA ASP A 14 6.57 -8.11 2.59
C ASP A 14 7.29 -9.30 3.26
N TRP A 15 6.51 -10.33 3.59
CA TRP A 15 7.01 -11.53 4.26
C TRP A 15 7.53 -12.62 3.32
N ARG A 16 7.39 -12.45 2.00
CA ARG A 16 7.73 -13.50 1.01
C ARG A 16 9.20 -13.93 1.07
N ALA A 17 10.09 -13.02 1.50
CA ALA A 17 11.50 -13.33 1.73
C ALA A 17 11.75 -14.33 2.90
N PHE A 18 10.81 -14.48 3.84
CA PHE A 18 10.93 -15.36 5.01
C PHE A 18 10.03 -16.58 4.96
N ALA A 19 8.87 -16.44 4.32
CA ALA A 19 7.91 -17.52 4.11
C ALA A 19 7.65 -17.63 2.60
N PRO A 20 8.53 -18.33 1.84
CA PRO A 20 8.33 -18.53 0.41
C PRO A 20 7.01 -19.22 0.09
N ASP A 21 6.52 -20.06 1.01
CA ASP A 21 5.22 -20.74 0.89
C ASP A 21 4.04 -19.77 1.00
N ALA A 22 4.25 -18.57 1.56
CA ALA A 22 3.25 -17.48 1.57
C ALA A 22 3.26 -16.67 0.27
N ALA A 23 4.22 -16.89 -0.64
CA ALA A 23 4.28 -16.17 -1.90
C ALA A 23 3.05 -16.46 -2.78
N GLY A 24 2.36 -15.39 -3.19
CA GLY A 24 1.15 -15.47 -4.02
C GLY A 24 -0.16 -15.61 -3.24
N SER A 25 -0.12 -15.73 -1.90
CA SER A 25 -1.31 -15.70 -1.05
C SER A 25 -2.08 -14.37 -1.17
N ASP A 26 -1.38 -13.27 -1.45
CA ASP A 26 -1.94 -11.94 -1.70
C ASP A 26 -2.45 -11.74 -3.15
N ARG A 27 -2.35 -12.80 -3.99
CA ARG A 27 -2.71 -12.79 -5.42
C ARG A 27 -3.72 -13.87 -5.79
N ALA A 28 -4.51 -14.34 -4.82
CA ALA A 28 -5.46 -15.43 -5.03
C ALA A 28 -6.67 -15.09 -5.92
N GLY A 29 -6.87 -13.83 -6.30
CA GLY A 29 -7.99 -13.40 -7.14
C GLY A 29 -7.75 -13.56 -8.64
N ASP A 30 -8.85 -13.64 -9.42
CA ASP A 30 -8.83 -13.81 -10.89
C ASP A 30 -8.27 -12.59 -11.67
N ARG A 31 -7.86 -11.53 -10.97
CA ARG A 31 -7.30 -10.30 -11.54
C ARG A 31 -5.95 -10.01 -10.89
N PRO A 32 -4.86 -10.62 -11.40
CA PRO A 32 -3.52 -10.38 -10.90
C PRO A 32 -3.16 -8.89 -10.98
N PRO A 33 -2.49 -8.30 -9.97
CA PRO A 33 -1.92 -6.97 -10.10
C PRO A 33 -0.76 -6.98 -11.12
N LEU A 34 -0.56 -5.86 -11.82
CA LEU A 34 0.55 -5.68 -12.74
C LEU A 34 1.88 -5.36 -12.03
N ASP A 35 1.80 -4.81 -10.83
CA ASP A 35 2.95 -4.57 -9.95
C ASP A 35 3.24 -5.77 -9.04
N ASP A 36 4.42 -5.80 -8.43
CA ASP A 36 4.83 -6.85 -7.49
C ASP A 36 4.65 -6.46 -6.00
N VAL A 37 3.94 -5.38 -5.68
CA VAL A 37 3.80 -4.90 -4.30
C VAL A 37 2.98 -5.89 -3.46
N TYR A 38 3.53 -6.33 -2.33
CA TYR A 38 2.82 -7.26 -1.44
C TYR A 38 1.72 -6.56 -0.65
N GLY A 39 0.50 -7.12 -0.66
CA GLY A 39 -0.59 -6.69 0.24
C GLY A 39 -0.87 -5.18 0.23
N LEU A 40 -0.99 -4.58 -0.96
CA LEU A 40 -1.31 -3.14 -1.09
C LEU A 40 -2.71 -2.88 -0.51
N ALA A 41 -2.79 -2.03 0.51
CA ALA A 41 -4.07 -1.59 1.07
C ALA A 41 -4.69 -0.52 0.17
N PRO A 42 -5.81 -0.79 -0.54
CA PRO A 42 -6.53 0.20 -1.32
C PRO A 42 -7.11 1.30 -0.42
N LEU A 43 -7.04 2.53 -0.93
CA LEU A 43 -7.62 3.72 -0.34
C LEU A 43 -8.90 4.11 -1.07
N THR A 44 -9.84 4.65 -0.32
CA THR A 44 -11.00 5.35 -0.85
C THR A 44 -10.57 6.71 -1.41
N ARG A 45 -11.41 7.28 -2.28
CA ARG A 45 -11.24 8.61 -2.86
C ARG A 45 -11.05 9.68 -1.80
N ASP A 46 -11.82 9.60 -0.72
CA ASP A 46 -11.79 10.59 0.34
C ASP A 46 -10.51 10.45 1.18
N GLU A 47 -10.01 9.23 1.40
CA GLU A 47 -8.68 9.01 2.00
C GLU A 47 -7.57 9.52 1.07
N VAL A 48 -7.64 9.25 -0.24
CA VAL A 48 -6.68 9.78 -1.23
C VAL A 48 -6.67 11.31 -1.22
N ALA A 49 -7.84 11.94 -1.13
CA ALA A 49 -7.95 13.39 -1.00
C ALA A 49 -7.38 13.90 0.33
N ALA A 50 -7.64 13.23 1.44
CA ALA A 50 -7.09 13.59 2.75
C ALA A 50 -5.55 13.53 2.79
N PHE A 51 -4.95 12.47 2.22
CA PHE A 51 -3.49 12.41 2.06
C PHE A 51 -2.96 13.57 1.21
N LEU A 52 -3.69 13.99 0.18
CA LEU A 52 -3.30 15.13 -0.65
C LEU A 52 -3.38 16.45 0.11
N ASP A 53 -4.45 16.66 0.86
CA ASP A 53 -4.68 17.87 1.67
C ASP A 53 -3.60 18.04 2.75
N ASP A 54 -3.07 16.93 3.27
CA ASP A 54 -1.95 16.91 4.23
C ASP A 54 -0.56 16.93 3.56
N GLY A 55 -0.50 17.11 2.23
CA GLY A 55 0.74 17.23 1.48
C GLY A 55 1.51 15.91 1.30
N LEU A 56 0.86 14.77 1.53
CA LEU A 56 1.42 13.41 1.47
C LEU A 56 1.12 12.69 0.13
N GLY A 57 0.81 13.43 -0.93
CA GLY A 57 0.47 12.84 -2.24
C GLY A 57 1.58 11.97 -2.85
N ASP A 58 2.84 12.22 -2.49
CA ASP A 58 4.03 11.45 -2.90
C ASP A 58 4.22 10.12 -2.14
N ALA A 59 3.39 9.86 -1.12
CA ALA A 59 3.27 8.60 -0.40
C ALA A 59 2.31 7.59 -1.08
N LEU A 60 1.57 8.03 -2.11
CA LEU A 60 0.54 7.25 -2.79
C LEU A 60 1.08 6.53 -4.03
N VAL A 61 0.49 5.38 -4.38
CA VAL A 61 0.88 4.60 -5.57
C VAL A 61 -0.34 3.99 -6.25
N PRO A 62 -0.42 4.00 -7.60
CA PRO A 62 -1.47 3.29 -8.32
C PRO A 62 -1.16 1.80 -8.48
N ARG A 63 -2.21 1.01 -8.64
CA ARG A 63 -2.15 -0.39 -9.07
C ARG A 63 -3.17 -0.64 -10.16
N LEU A 64 -2.71 -1.28 -11.25
CA LEU A 64 -3.54 -1.81 -12.33
C LEU A 64 -3.52 -3.34 -12.28
N PHE A 65 -4.42 -3.95 -13.04
CA PHE A 65 -4.64 -5.39 -13.00
C PHE A 65 -4.66 -5.99 -14.41
N GLU A 66 -4.22 -7.23 -14.52
CA GLU A 66 -4.51 -8.08 -15.68
C GLU A 66 -6.02 -8.37 -15.75
N PRO A 67 -6.62 -8.48 -16.95
CA PRO A 67 -8.03 -8.80 -17.09
C PRO A 67 -8.34 -10.26 -16.78
N ALA A 68 -9.47 -10.52 -16.11
CA ALA A 68 -10.04 -11.86 -16.08
C ALA A 68 -10.66 -12.22 -17.44
N GLU A 69 -10.91 -13.51 -17.70
CA GLU A 69 -11.35 -14.04 -19.01
C GLU A 69 -12.56 -13.31 -19.64
N ARG A 70 -13.45 -12.75 -18.82
CA ARG A 70 -14.69 -12.08 -19.25
C ARG A 70 -14.69 -10.59 -19.00
N ASP A 71 -13.57 -10.02 -18.60
CA ASP A 71 -13.49 -8.59 -18.36
C ASP A 71 -13.42 -7.82 -19.68
N PRO A 72 -14.00 -6.60 -19.74
CA PRO A 72 -13.56 -5.63 -20.71
C PRO A 72 -12.06 -5.38 -20.56
N THR A 73 -11.37 -5.20 -21.68
CA THR A 73 -9.92 -4.94 -21.70
C THR A 73 -9.62 -3.68 -22.50
N VAL A 74 -8.51 -3.05 -22.15
CA VAL A 74 -7.88 -2.00 -22.96
C VAL A 74 -6.44 -2.42 -23.22
N SER A 75 -5.96 -2.24 -24.44
CA SER A 75 -4.57 -2.51 -24.81
C SER A 75 -3.75 -1.22 -24.67
N ILE A 76 -2.71 -1.24 -23.84
CA ILE A 76 -1.77 -0.12 -23.66
C ILE A 76 -0.38 -0.68 -23.86
N ASP A 77 0.36 -0.16 -24.84
CA ASP A 77 1.71 -0.63 -25.19
C ASP A 77 1.79 -2.15 -25.47
N GLY A 78 0.70 -2.74 -25.96
CA GLY A 78 0.59 -4.18 -26.21
C GLY A 78 0.38 -5.04 -24.95
N VAL A 79 0.11 -4.40 -23.80
CA VAL A 79 -0.32 -5.06 -22.56
C VAL A 79 -1.82 -4.89 -22.40
N GLU A 80 -2.54 -6.00 -22.24
CA GLU A 80 -3.97 -5.98 -21.92
C GLU A 80 -4.16 -5.65 -20.43
N VAL A 81 -4.93 -4.62 -20.15
CA VAL A 81 -5.27 -4.20 -18.78
C VAL A 81 -6.77 -4.35 -18.55
N ALA A 82 -7.14 -4.73 -17.33
CA ALA A 82 -8.54 -4.79 -16.90
C ALA A 82 -9.19 -3.41 -17.07
N ALA A 83 -10.43 -3.40 -17.57
CA ALA A 83 -11.14 -2.17 -17.88
C ALA A 83 -12.62 -2.21 -17.48
N ALA A 84 -13.19 -1.01 -17.36
CA ALA A 84 -14.62 -0.79 -17.26
C ALA A 84 -15.06 0.00 -18.50
N GLY A 85 -15.58 -0.73 -19.50
CA GLY A 85 -15.80 -0.17 -20.84
C GLY A 85 -14.47 0.02 -21.55
N ASP A 86 -14.19 1.25 -21.98
CA ASP A 86 -12.96 1.66 -22.67
C ASP A 86 -11.92 2.29 -21.73
N ARG A 87 -12.10 2.16 -20.41
CA ARG A 87 -11.27 2.81 -19.40
C ARG A 87 -10.53 1.80 -18.52
N PRO A 88 -9.19 1.88 -18.44
CA PRO A 88 -8.41 1.06 -17.52
C PRO A 88 -8.86 1.26 -16.08
N VAL A 89 -9.06 0.16 -15.35
CA VAL A 89 -9.39 0.23 -13.93
C VAL A 89 -8.13 0.17 -13.07
N PHE A 90 -8.14 0.93 -11.98
CA PHE A 90 -7.03 0.99 -11.04
C PHE A 90 -7.52 1.23 -9.61
N VAL A 91 -6.64 0.96 -8.65
CA VAL A 91 -6.79 1.39 -7.26
C VAL A 91 -5.59 2.27 -6.87
N VAL A 92 -5.73 3.04 -5.80
CA VAL A 92 -4.62 3.79 -5.20
C VAL A 92 -4.37 3.22 -3.81
N GLY A 93 -3.11 3.01 -3.45
CA GLY A 93 -2.70 2.56 -2.12
C GLY A 93 -1.49 3.35 -1.61
N LEU A 94 -0.91 2.86 -0.52
CA LEU A 94 0.29 3.41 0.09
C LEU A 94 1.56 2.77 -0.48
N ARG A 95 2.59 3.58 -0.71
CA ARG A 95 3.90 3.08 -1.13
C ARG A 95 4.50 2.17 -0.09
N LYS A 96 5.21 1.14 -0.56
CA LYS A 96 5.97 0.19 0.25
C LYS A 96 7.45 0.19 -0.14
N PRO A 97 8.25 1.22 0.24
CA PRO A 97 9.68 1.21 -0.04
C PRO A 97 10.42 0.12 0.75
N PRO A 98 11.63 -0.27 0.31
CA PRO A 98 12.48 -1.15 1.09
C PRO A 98 12.95 -0.46 2.37
N LYS A 99 12.71 -1.05 3.54
CA LYS A 99 13.15 -0.52 4.84
C LYS A 99 13.98 -1.57 5.61
N PRO A 100 14.88 -1.14 6.53
CA PRO A 100 15.73 -2.05 7.30
C PRO A 100 14.98 -2.63 8.52
N VAL A 101 13.98 -3.46 8.25
CA VAL A 101 13.09 -4.01 9.29
C VAL A 101 13.58 -5.37 9.78
N ALA A 102 13.38 -5.65 11.07
CA ALA A 102 13.53 -7.00 11.63
C ALA A 102 12.14 -7.50 12.02
N PRO A 103 11.43 -8.22 11.12
CA PRO A 103 10.09 -8.70 11.44
C PRO A 103 10.11 -9.66 12.63
N ILE A 104 8.96 -9.84 13.29
CA ILE A 104 8.84 -10.72 14.45
C ILE A 104 9.31 -12.14 14.15
N GLY A 105 9.93 -12.78 15.14
CA GLY A 105 10.55 -14.10 14.95
C GLY A 105 11.90 -14.07 14.23
N THR A 106 12.42 -12.87 13.89
CA THR A 106 13.74 -12.70 13.28
C THR A 106 14.66 -11.84 14.15
N ASP A 107 15.95 -12.18 14.22
CA ASP A 107 16.91 -11.48 15.09
C ASP A 107 17.70 -10.38 14.38
N LYS A 108 17.57 -10.25 13.06
CA LYS A 108 18.43 -9.38 12.24
C LYS A 108 17.62 -8.57 11.23
N PRO A 109 17.86 -7.25 11.14
CA PRO A 109 17.24 -6.42 10.13
C PRO A 109 17.60 -6.86 8.71
N ARG A 110 16.61 -6.80 7.82
CA ARG A 110 16.72 -7.04 6.39
C ARG A 110 16.09 -5.91 5.60
N TRP A 111 16.54 -5.74 4.37
CA TRP A 111 15.85 -4.88 3.42
C TRP A 111 14.59 -5.59 2.94
N LEU A 112 13.42 -5.06 3.31
CA LEU A 112 12.13 -5.57 2.89
C LEU A 112 11.22 -4.41 2.52
N ASP A 113 10.38 -4.61 1.51
CA ASP A 113 9.33 -3.66 1.22
C ASP A 113 8.36 -3.56 2.39
N ALA A 114 8.17 -2.33 2.87
CA ALA A 114 7.34 -2.05 4.02
C ALA A 114 6.55 -0.76 3.82
N CYS A 115 5.32 -0.70 4.34
CA CYS A 115 4.47 0.49 4.30
C CYS A 115 5.27 1.73 4.69
N VAL A 116 5.13 2.81 3.91
CA VAL A 116 5.86 4.06 4.13
C VAL A 116 5.68 4.63 5.54
N PHE A 117 4.55 4.37 6.21
CA PHE A 117 4.27 4.79 7.58
C PHE A 117 4.70 3.79 8.65
N LEU A 118 5.26 2.63 8.29
CA LEU A 118 5.83 1.71 9.26
C LEU A 118 7.17 2.26 9.74
N ASP A 119 7.30 2.50 11.04
CA ASP A 119 8.57 2.79 11.67
C ASP A 119 9.45 1.52 11.72
N PRO A 120 10.64 1.50 11.09
CA PRO A 120 11.43 0.28 10.98
C PRO A 120 12.16 -0.13 12.26
N THR A 121 12.25 0.75 13.26
CA THR A 121 12.90 0.46 14.55
C THR A 121 11.90 -0.11 15.55
N THR A 122 10.72 0.49 15.63
CA THR A 122 9.68 0.15 16.61
C THR A 122 8.62 -0.82 16.06
N LEU A 123 8.54 -0.97 14.73
CA LEU A 123 7.55 -1.77 14.02
C LEU A 123 6.09 -1.29 14.21
N GLN A 124 5.91 -0.02 14.56
CA GLN A 124 4.62 0.61 14.73
C GLN A 124 4.22 1.42 13.49
N CYS A 125 2.93 1.49 13.22
CA CYS A 125 2.40 2.41 12.22
C CYS A 125 2.35 3.83 12.84
N ARG A 126 3.02 4.79 12.20
CA ARG A 126 3.11 6.20 12.63
C ARG A 126 1.78 6.95 12.57
N ILE A 127 0.78 6.39 11.89
CA ILE A 127 -0.56 6.98 11.72
C ILE A 127 -1.65 6.05 12.28
N HIS A 128 -1.31 5.13 13.18
CA HIS A 128 -2.31 4.23 13.77
C HIS A 128 -3.30 5.01 14.65
N ASP A 129 -4.60 4.73 14.49
CA ASP A 129 -5.71 5.42 15.16
C ASP A 129 -5.80 6.94 14.89
N GLU A 130 -5.03 7.46 13.94
CA GLU A 130 -5.11 8.85 13.48
C GLU A 130 -6.14 8.99 12.34
N ASP A 131 -6.56 10.22 12.05
CA ASP A 131 -7.57 10.49 11.00
C ASP A 131 -7.17 9.98 9.60
N LEU A 132 -5.85 9.93 9.32
CA LEU A 132 -5.29 9.40 8.07
C LEU A 132 -5.16 7.87 8.07
N TYR A 133 -5.46 7.16 9.16
CA TYR A 133 -5.31 5.72 9.22
C TYR A 133 -6.26 5.04 8.22
N PRO A 134 -5.75 4.29 7.23
CA PRO A 134 -6.62 3.71 6.21
C PRO A 134 -7.64 2.76 6.80
N ARG A 135 -8.90 2.90 6.40
CA ARG A 135 -10.00 2.01 6.80
C ARG A 135 -9.68 0.55 6.49
N THR A 136 -9.08 0.28 5.33
CA THR A 136 -8.68 -1.07 4.93
C THR A 136 -7.70 -1.65 5.95
N CYS A 137 -6.73 -0.88 6.44
CA CYS A 137 -5.78 -1.33 7.47
C CYS A 137 -6.49 -1.63 8.79
N ALA A 138 -7.50 -0.84 9.17
CA ALA A 138 -8.28 -1.05 10.39
C ALA A 138 -9.18 -2.29 10.35
N THR A 139 -9.70 -2.68 9.18
CA THR A 139 -10.76 -3.69 9.08
C THR A 139 -10.35 -5.01 8.43
N TYR A 140 -9.23 -5.06 7.69
CA TYR A 140 -8.89 -6.25 6.90
C TYR A 140 -8.81 -7.57 7.70
N PRO A 141 -8.28 -7.63 8.95
CA PRO A 141 -8.21 -8.91 9.65
C PRO A 141 -9.62 -9.42 9.97
N GLY A 142 -10.54 -8.52 10.34
CA GLY A 142 -11.94 -8.85 10.57
C GLY A 142 -12.63 -9.36 9.30
N HIS A 143 -12.37 -8.75 8.14
CA HIS A 143 -12.92 -9.22 6.86
C HIS A 143 -12.40 -10.60 6.47
N ASN A 144 -11.14 -10.91 6.73
CA ASN A 144 -10.61 -12.25 6.47
C ASN A 144 -11.33 -13.29 7.36
N LEU A 145 -11.51 -13.00 8.65
CA LEU A 145 -12.23 -13.89 9.56
C LEU A 145 -13.72 -14.06 9.15
N GLU A 146 -14.40 -12.99 8.76
CA GLU A 146 -15.80 -13.04 8.30
C GLU A 146 -15.95 -13.90 7.03
N LEU A 147 -14.93 -13.93 6.17
CA LEU A 147 -14.93 -14.67 4.90
C LEU A 147 -14.32 -16.08 5.02
N ASP A 148 -14.01 -16.55 6.23
CA ASP A 148 -13.28 -17.80 6.48
C ASP A 148 -11.97 -17.90 5.67
N ALA A 149 -11.29 -16.76 5.49
CA ALA A 149 -10.03 -16.64 4.76
C ALA A 149 -8.85 -16.52 5.73
N GLU A 150 -7.70 -17.08 5.34
CA GLU A 150 -6.47 -16.99 6.13
C GLU A 150 -6.04 -15.53 6.37
N THR A 151 -5.86 -15.18 7.63
CA THR A 151 -5.39 -13.85 8.06
C THR A 151 -3.87 -13.69 7.90
N GLU A 152 -3.41 -12.45 7.80
CA GLU A 152 -1.98 -12.17 7.93
C GLU A 152 -1.41 -12.60 9.29
N CYS A 153 -2.25 -12.61 10.33
CA CYS A 153 -1.83 -13.04 11.67
C CYS A 153 -1.47 -14.53 11.69
N GLU A 154 -2.30 -15.38 11.09
CA GLU A 154 -2.03 -16.82 10.93
C GLU A 154 -0.79 -17.07 10.05
N ARG A 155 -0.59 -16.26 9.01
CA ARG A 155 0.64 -16.35 8.19
C ARG A 155 1.90 -16.02 8.99
N VAL A 156 1.86 -14.95 9.77
CA VAL A 156 2.99 -14.55 10.63
C VAL A 156 3.26 -15.63 11.69
N GLU A 157 2.22 -16.21 12.29
CA GLU A 157 2.35 -17.33 13.22
C GLU A 157 3.03 -18.54 12.57
N ALA A 158 2.59 -18.92 11.37
CA ALA A 158 3.17 -20.01 10.59
C ALA A 158 4.64 -19.77 10.22
N ALA A 159 5.03 -18.50 10.02
CA ALA A 159 6.40 -18.07 9.77
C ALA A 159 7.28 -17.99 11.04
N GLY A 160 6.75 -18.32 12.22
CA GLY A 160 7.50 -18.30 13.49
C GLY A 160 7.36 -17.00 14.30
N GLY A 161 6.40 -16.14 13.96
CA GLY A 161 6.10 -14.91 14.69
C GLY A 161 5.42 -15.12 16.04
N GLY A 162 5.07 -16.36 16.41
CA GLY A 162 4.34 -16.72 17.64
C GLY A 162 2.92 -16.16 17.68
N ASP A 163 2.14 -16.47 18.72
CA ASP A 163 0.70 -16.17 18.79
C ASP A 163 0.38 -14.68 18.55
N ARG A 164 -0.34 -14.41 17.45
CA ARG A 164 -0.80 -13.11 16.96
C ARG A 164 -2.33 -12.99 17.03
N LEU A 165 -3.07 -13.95 16.50
CA LEU A 165 -4.53 -13.99 16.53
C LEU A 165 -4.99 -14.65 17.83
N LEU A 166 -5.34 -13.83 18.83
CA LEU A 166 -5.71 -14.29 20.17
C LEU A 166 -7.20 -14.67 20.26
N ASP A 167 -8.04 -13.99 19.49
CA ASP A 167 -9.47 -14.28 19.32
C ASP A 167 -9.86 -14.12 17.84
N ALA A 168 -10.40 -15.19 17.27
CA ALA A 168 -10.79 -15.31 15.86
C ALA A 168 -12.26 -14.93 15.59
N GLU A 169 -13.00 -14.43 16.58
CA GLU A 169 -14.37 -13.94 16.34
C GLU A 169 -14.34 -12.60 15.58
N PRO A 170 -14.98 -12.46 14.41
CA PRO A 170 -15.07 -11.18 13.71
C PRO A 170 -15.72 -10.10 14.58
N PRO A 171 -15.28 -8.82 14.51
CA PRO A 171 -15.94 -7.74 15.24
C PRO A 171 -17.42 -7.62 14.86
N SER A 172 -18.32 -7.49 15.84
CA SER A 172 -19.77 -7.42 15.59
C SER A 172 -20.22 -6.17 14.83
N ASP A 173 -19.38 -5.14 14.80
CA ASP A 173 -19.57 -3.85 14.14
C ASP A 173 -18.67 -3.67 12.91
N LEU A 174 -18.14 -4.78 12.36
CA LEU A 174 -17.32 -4.78 11.15
C LEU A 174 -18.10 -4.13 9.98
N PRO A 175 -17.61 -3.02 9.40
CA PRO A 175 -18.25 -2.41 8.25
C PRO A 175 -18.18 -3.34 7.03
N PRO A 176 -19.07 -3.21 6.04
CA PRO A 176 -18.99 -4.01 4.83
C PRO A 176 -17.68 -3.77 4.06
N PRO A 177 -17.16 -4.77 3.32
CA PRO A 177 -15.96 -4.61 2.51
C PRO A 177 -16.06 -3.42 1.53
N ALA A 178 -14.94 -2.73 1.30
CA ALA A 178 -14.86 -1.56 0.42
C ALA A 178 -15.16 -1.88 -1.07
N PHE A 179 -15.25 -3.15 -1.44
CA PHE A 179 -15.43 -3.64 -2.81
C PHE A 179 -16.88 -4.04 -3.17
N GLY A 180 -17.87 -3.40 -2.53
CA GLY A 180 -19.28 -3.56 -2.90
C GLY A 180 -19.67 -2.82 -4.20
N PRO A 181 -20.95 -2.86 -4.62
CA PRO A 181 -21.43 -2.15 -5.82
C PRO A 181 -21.14 -0.64 -5.85
N GLN A 182 -20.90 -0.03 -4.68
CA GLN A 182 -20.56 1.39 -4.51
C GLN A 182 -19.06 1.69 -4.65
N ALA A 183 -18.23 0.67 -4.89
CA ALA A 183 -16.77 0.82 -4.98
C ALA A 183 -16.34 1.64 -6.21
N LEU A 184 -17.18 1.68 -7.25
CA LEU A 184 -16.86 2.39 -8.48
C LEU A 184 -16.79 3.91 -8.26
N GLY A 185 -15.66 4.52 -8.61
CA GLY A 185 -15.39 5.93 -8.35
C GLY A 185 -15.16 6.28 -6.88
N THR A 186 -15.14 5.27 -6.00
CA THR A 186 -14.90 5.41 -4.55
C THR A 186 -13.60 4.73 -4.14
N THR A 187 -13.36 3.48 -4.53
CA THR A 187 -12.13 2.72 -4.21
C THR A 187 -11.53 2.12 -5.48
N VAL A 188 -12.37 1.74 -6.44
CA VAL A 188 -11.98 1.32 -7.80
C VAL A 188 -12.26 2.47 -8.75
N PHE A 189 -11.20 2.93 -9.41
CA PHE A 189 -11.24 4.09 -10.30
C PHE A 189 -11.09 3.66 -11.75
N ALA A 190 -11.53 4.52 -12.67
CA ALA A 190 -11.39 4.31 -14.10
C ALA A 190 -10.58 5.47 -14.70
N TYR A 191 -9.42 5.18 -15.26
CA TYR A 191 -8.57 6.20 -15.85
C TYR A 191 -9.23 6.73 -17.13
N PRO A 192 -9.39 8.05 -17.30
CA PRO A 192 -10.36 8.58 -18.26
C PRO A 192 -9.86 8.64 -19.71
N ASP A 193 -8.56 8.52 -19.95
CA ASP A 193 -7.96 8.48 -21.29
C ASP A 193 -6.79 7.49 -21.33
N PRO A 194 -6.93 6.30 -21.95
CA PRO A 194 -5.86 5.30 -21.94
C PRO A 194 -4.61 5.73 -22.72
N ASP A 195 -4.73 6.62 -23.71
CA ASP A 195 -3.60 7.05 -24.53
C ASP A 195 -2.60 7.89 -23.72
N ASP A 196 -3.04 8.51 -22.62
CA ASP A 196 -2.17 9.23 -21.66
C ASP A 196 -1.22 8.29 -20.87
N LEU A 197 -1.42 6.97 -20.96
CA LEU A 197 -0.71 5.96 -20.20
C LEU A 197 0.44 5.29 -20.97
N ASP A 198 0.80 5.82 -22.14
CA ASP A 198 1.97 5.39 -22.91
C ASP A 198 3.25 5.32 -22.05
N GLY A 199 3.87 4.14 -22.06
CA GLY A 199 5.02 3.73 -21.26
C GLY A 199 4.78 3.61 -19.74
N VAL A 200 3.61 4.01 -19.23
CA VAL A 200 3.31 3.98 -17.79
C VAL A 200 3.11 2.54 -17.31
N VAL A 201 2.46 1.71 -18.11
CA VAL A 201 2.19 0.30 -17.76
C VAL A 201 3.50 -0.49 -17.60
N ASP A 202 4.48 -0.30 -18.48
CA ASP A 202 5.81 -0.90 -18.32
C ASP A 202 6.50 -0.45 -17.03
N ARG A 203 6.38 0.84 -16.69
CA ARG A 203 6.93 1.38 -15.43
C ARG A 203 6.23 0.84 -14.18
N ILE A 204 4.95 0.50 -14.25
CA ILE A 204 4.25 -0.21 -13.16
C ILE A 204 4.82 -1.60 -12.98
N ARG A 205 4.98 -2.36 -14.08
CA ARG A 205 5.47 -3.74 -14.05
C ARG A 205 6.92 -3.87 -13.60
N THR A 206 7.71 -2.83 -13.79
CA THR A 206 9.16 -2.79 -13.46
C THR A 206 9.45 -2.01 -12.18
N ASP A 207 8.43 -1.61 -11.42
CA ASP A 207 8.53 -0.77 -10.22
C ASP A 207 9.40 0.49 -10.43
N SER A 208 9.19 1.16 -11.57
CA SER A 208 9.96 2.33 -11.99
C SER A 208 9.09 3.57 -12.21
N LEU A 209 7.89 3.59 -11.61
CA LEU A 209 6.96 4.71 -11.68
C LEU A 209 7.64 6.04 -11.28
N THR A 210 7.43 7.06 -12.11
CA THR A 210 7.86 8.43 -11.82
C THR A 210 6.87 9.15 -10.91
N ALA A 211 7.26 10.32 -10.39
CA ALA A 211 6.33 11.19 -9.67
C ALA A 211 5.16 11.64 -10.56
N ASP A 212 5.42 11.85 -11.86
CA ASP A 212 4.39 12.24 -12.82
C ASP A 212 3.34 11.15 -13.02
N ASP A 213 3.81 9.90 -13.15
CA ASP A 213 2.92 8.74 -13.31
C ASP A 213 2.01 8.60 -12.10
N ARG A 214 2.55 8.66 -10.87
CA ARG A 214 1.75 8.63 -9.65
C ARG A 214 0.73 9.77 -9.61
N ALA A 215 1.18 11.00 -9.90
CA ALA A 215 0.32 12.18 -9.89
C ALA A 215 -0.86 12.09 -10.86
N ARG A 216 -0.69 11.47 -12.04
CA ARG A 216 -1.77 11.23 -13.00
C ARG A 216 -2.90 10.41 -12.37
N PHE A 217 -2.57 9.28 -11.75
CA PHE A 217 -3.56 8.37 -11.17
C PHE A 217 -4.18 8.91 -9.88
N VAL A 218 -3.38 9.53 -9.00
CA VAL A 218 -3.91 10.18 -7.80
C VAL A 218 -4.87 11.31 -8.20
N GLY A 219 -4.52 12.11 -9.20
CA GLY A 219 -5.43 13.12 -9.75
C GLY A 219 -6.74 12.51 -10.27
N ALA A 220 -6.66 11.43 -11.05
CA ALA A 220 -7.84 10.74 -11.58
C ALA A 220 -8.72 10.17 -10.45
N ALA A 221 -8.13 9.62 -9.38
CA ALA A 221 -8.85 9.13 -8.21
C ALA A 221 -9.59 10.27 -7.49
N VAL A 222 -8.92 11.38 -7.19
CA VAL A 222 -9.53 12.56 -6.56
C VAL A 222 -10.64 13.16 -7.43
N GLY A 223 -10.45 13.20 -8.75
CA GLY A 223 -11.43 13.68 -9.73
C GLY A 223 -12.61 12.72 -9.96
N SER A 224 -12.52 11.46 -9.54
CA SER A 224 -13.57 10.46 -9.78
C SER A 224 -14.88 10.81 -9.04
N ARG A 225 -16.01 10.40 -9.63
CA ARG A 225 -17.34 10.57 -9.04
C ARG A 225 -17.85 9.24 -8.46
N PRO A 226 -18.20 9.17 -7.17
CA PRO A 226 -18.74 7.96 -6.57
C PRO A 226 -19.96 7.41 -7.32
N GLY A 227 -20.00 6.09 -7.51
CA GLY A 227 -21.05 5.38 -8.26
C GLY A 227 -20.97 5.55 -9.78
N SER A 228 -19.86 6.08 -10.32
CA SER A 228 -19.72 6.40 -11.74
C SER A 228 -18.29 6.17 -12.25
N LEU A 229 -18.16 5.94 -13.56
CA LEU A 229 -16.87 5.98 -14.27
C LEU A 229 -16.42 7.40 -14.62
N SER A 230 -17.25 8.42 -14.34
CA SER A 230 -16.94 9.80 -14.70
C SER A 230 -15.87 10.41 -13.80
N VAL A 231 -14.97 11.17 -14.43
CA VAL A 231 -13.88 11.90 -13.78
C VAL A 231 -14.04 13.37 -14.11
N ASP A 232 -14.05 14.20 -13.07
CA ASP A 232 -13.98 15.64 -13.18
C ASP A 232 -12.57 16.07 -13.56
N ARG A 233 -12.40 16.54 -14.81
CA ARG A 233 -11.08 16.80 -15.41
C ARG A 233 -10.37 18.00 -14.77
N ASP A 234 -11.12 19.00 -14.31
CA ASP A 234 -10.56 20.18 -13.65
C ASP A 234 -10.02 19.78 -12.27
N ARG A 235 -10.82 19.06 -11.49
CA ARG A 235 -10.38 18.51 -10.18
C ARG A 235 -9.23 17.53 -10.32
N MET A 236 -9.22 16.70 -11.37
CA MET A 236 -8.10 15.81 -11.68
C MET A 236 -6.81 16.58 -11.97
N ALA A 237 -6.89 17.64 -12.77
CA ALA A 237 -5.72 18.45 -13.12
C ALA A 237 -5.15 19.20 -11.91
N GLU A 238 -6.02 19.78 -11.07
CA GLU A 238 -5.64 20.44 -9.82
C GLU A 238 -4.97 19.47 -8.86
N ALA A 239 -5.59 18.31 -8.60
CA ALA A 239 -5.02 17.29 -7.73
C ALA A 239 -3.68 16.75 -8.26
N ARG A 240 -3.55 16.53 -9.57
CA ARG A 240 -2.28 16.13 -10.20
C ARG A 240 -1.18 17.17 -9.96
N ALA A 241 -1.50 18.46 -10.04
CA ALA A 241 -0.52 19.52 -9.77
C ALA A 241 -0.04 19.47 -8.30
N HIS A 242 -0.98 19.38 -7.35
CA HIS A 242 -0.64 19.25 -5.93
C HIS A 242 0.25 18.04 -5.62
N VAL A 243 -0.02 16.87 -6.24
CA VAL A 243 0.82 15.68 -6.03
C VAL A 243 2.22 15.85 -6.60
N ARG A 244 2.37 16.54 -7.74
CA ARG A 244 3.69 16.80 -8.34
C ARG A 244 4.54 17.73 -7.49
N ASP A 245 3.89 18.69 -6.84
CA ASP A 245 4.55 19.69 -6.01
C ASP A 245 4.77 19.19 -4.57
N ALA A 246 4.24 18.01 -4.21
CA ALA A 246 4.45 17.40 -2.90
C ALA A 246 5.93 17.02 -2.70
N ASP A 247 6.50 17.49 -1.60
CA ASP A 247 7.80 17.05 -1.07
C ASP A 247 7.64 16.78 0.42
N SER A 248 6.98 15.67 0.73
CA SER A 248 6.73 15.27 2.10
C SER A 248 7.92 14.55 2.72
N TRP A 249 7.91 14.38 4.04
CA TRP A 249 8.88 13.51 4.72
C TRP A 249 8.82 12.09 4.15
N ALA A 250 7.62 11.58 3.83
CA ALA A 250 7.41 10.23 3.33
C ALA A 250 8.01 10.06 1.94
N GLY A 251 7.82 11.03 1.04
CA GLY A 251 8.43 11.02 -0.29
C GLY A 251 9.95 11.12 -0.24
N ARG A 252 10.50 11.96 0.65
CA ARG A 252 11.96 12.03 0.90
C ARG A 252 12.50 10.71 1.43
N ALA A 253 11.89 10.16 2.49
CA ALA A 253 12.30 8.90 3.11
C ALA A 253 12.30 7.75 2.09
N VAL A 254 11.24 7.63 1.28
CA VAL A 254 11.19 6.60 0.22
C VAL A 254 12.38 6.72 -0.74
N ARG A 255 12.70 7.93 -1.22
CA ARG A 255 13.84 8.12 -2.14
C ARG A 255 15.16 7.69 -1.50
N GLU A 256 15.38 8.11 -0.26
CA GLU A 256 16.63 7.85 0.47
C GLU A 256 16.77 6.36 0.82
N TRP A 257 15.67 5.70 1.19
CA TRP A 257 15.63 4.26 1.46
C TRP A 257 15.87 3.43 0.22
N THR A 258 15.14 3.68 -0.88
CA THR A 258 15.33 2.97 -2.15
C THR A 258 16.77 3.12 -2.67
N ALA A 259 17.40 4.30 -2.50
CA ALA A 259 18.77 4.53 -2.94
C ALA A 259 19.82 3.75 -2.12
N ARG A 260 19.52 3.40 -0.86
CA ARG A 260 20.44 2.71 0.06
C ARG A 260 20.20 1.21 0.16
N ALA A 261 18.99 0.76 -0.18
CA ALA A 261 18.59 -0.62 -0.02
C ALA A 261 19.52 -1.58 -0.77
N GLY A 262 19.79 -2.71 -0.12
CA GLY A 262 20.37 -3.87 -0.80
C GLY A 262 19.31 -4.60 -1.63
N SER A 263 19.66 -5.81 -2.09
CA SER A 263 18.67 -6.71 -2.67
C SER A 263 17.57 -7.05 -1.66
N ASP A 264 16.35 -7.31 -2.15
CA ASP A 264 15.25 -7.76 -1.30
C ASP A 264 15.64 -8.99 -0.48
N GLY A 265 15.27 -8.98 0.80
CA GLY A 265 15.65 -9.99 1.79
C GLY A 265 17.14 -10.03 2.15
N ALA A 266 17.98 -9.14 1.64
CA ALA A 266 19.38 -9.07 2.06
C ALA A 266 19.50 -8.56 3.50
N ALA A 267 20.49 -9.08 4.22
CA ALA A 267 20.82 -8.59 5.56
C ALA A 267 21.27 -7.12 5.48
N VAL A 268 20.84 -6.32 6.44
CA VAL A 268 21.31 -4.94 6.59
C VAL A 268 22.70 -4.97 7.22
N ASP A 269 23.69 -4.38 6.54
CA ASP A 269 25.06 -4.25 7.03
C ASP A 269 25.23 -2.95 7.84
N LEU A 270 24.41 -2.80 8.89
CA LEU A 270 24.47 -1.71 9.85
C LEU A 270 24.34 -2.30 11.25
N ASP A 271 25.15 -1.81 12.20
CA ASP A 271 24.91 -2.08 13.60
C ASP A 271 23.62 -1.37 14.09
N PRO A 272 23.02 -1.82 15.20
CA PRO A 272 21.74 -1.27 15.67
C PRO A 272 21.74 0.25 15.90
N GLU A 273 22.83 0.82 16.43
CA GLU A 273 22.92 2.26 16.71
C GLU A 273 22.99 3.06 15.40
N SER A 274 23.79 2.58 14.45
CA SER A 274 23.89 3.18 13.11
C SER A 274 22.57 3.10 12.35
N ARG A 275 21.83 1.99 12.48
CA ARG A 275 20.49 1.85 11.91
C ARG A 275 19.52 2.85 12.53
N ASP A 276 19.42 2.90 13.86
CA ASP A 276 18.46 3.78 14.54
C ASP A 276 18.75 5.26 14.27
N ARG A 277 20.03 5.65 14.18
CA ARG A 277 20.43 6.99 13.75
C ARG A 277 19.98 7.30 12.32
N LEU A 278 20.10 6.33 11.42
CA LEU A 278 19.66 6.49 10.03
C LEU A 278 18.13 6.62 9.94
N VAL A 279 17.37 5.86 10.74
CA VAL A 279 15.91 5.99 10.82
C VAL A 279 15.51 7.37 11.32
N SER A 280 16.16 7.84 12.39
CA SER A 280 15.96 9.20 12.92
C SER A 280 16.24 10.26 11.85
N GLU A 281 17.36 10.18 11.15
CA GLU A 281 17.73 11.15 10.12
C GLU A 281 16.75 11.17 8.93
N LEU A 282 16.33 9.99 8.44
CA LEU A 282 15.54 9.87 7.22
C LEU A 282 14.02 10.02 7.44
N GLU A 283 13.53 9.70 8.63
CA GLU A 283 12.10 9.77 8.96
C GLU A 283 11.82 10.81 10.04
N ASP A 284 12.34 10.65 11.26
CA ASP A 284 11.96 11.50 12.41
C ASP A 284 12.35 12.97 12.23
N ASP A 285 13.65 13.23 11.99
CA ASP A 285 14.20 14.57 11.76
C ASP A 285 13.66 15.18 10.45
N ALA A 286 13.21 14.34 9.51
CA ALA A 286 12.58 14.76 8.27
C ALA A 286 11.10 15.18 8.43
N GLY A 287 10.51 14.95 9.62
CA GLY A 287 9.16 15.37 9.99
C GLY A 287 8.13 14.24 10.08
N ALA A 288 8.56 12.99 10.18
CA ALA A 288 7.65 11.86 10.39
C ALA A 288 6.93 11.96 11.76
N PRO A 289 5.64 11.59 11.86
CA PRO A 289 4.97 11.49 13.15
C PRO A 289 5.65 10.45 14.04
N GLY A 290 5.75 10.74 15.34
CA GLY A 290 6.29 9.78 16.30
C GLY A 290 5.43 8.52 16.41
N THR A 291 5.96 7.46 17.01
CA THR A 291 5.22 6.23 17.27
C THR A 291 4.63 6.25 18.70
N PRO A 292 3.42 5.69 18.90
CA PRO A 292 2.72 5.81 20.18
C PRO A 292 3.33 4.97 21.33
N GLY A 293 4.21 4.02 21.02
CA GLY A 293 4.73 3.05 21.98
C GLY A 293 3.83 1.82 22.10
N TRP A 294 4.39 0.70 22.58
CA TRP A 294 3.65 -0.56 22.78
C TRP A 294 3.03 -0.70 24.17
N GLU A 295 3.35 0.18 25.12
CA GLU A 295 2.72 0.21 26.44
C GLU A 295 1.38 0.98 26.37
N ARG A 296 0.27 0.25 26.21
CA ARG A 296 -1.08 0.70 26.56
C ARG A 296 -1.74 -0.30 27.50
#